data_AF-A0A2V5QSR7-F1
#
_entry.id   AF-A0A2V5QSR7-F1
#
_cell.length_a   1.000
_cell.length_b   1.000
_cell.length_c   1.000
_cell.angle_alpha   90.00
_cell.angle_beta   90.00
_cell.angle_gamma   90.00
#
_symmetry.space_group_name_H-M   'P 1'
#
loop_
_entity.id
_entity.type
_entity.pdbx_description
1 polymer ?
#
loop_
_entity_poly.entity_id
_entity_poly.type
_entity_poly.pdbx_seq_one_letter_code
_entity_poly.pdbx_strand_id
1 'polypeptide(L)'
;MGLNTILALAASVFGLALAAAAACRKERSVASWCFSVGMLTFALENLFGAMWREALSPERAAFWGTLTLITKSFVPGVWVCFSLTYSRGSARTLPGRAWFLVLAALLIPVGMSLVFREQLVPVSPYTEPGADWWVRSHAAAKTLSAFQLVAAVLVLMNLEKTFRSAVGTMQWKIKFLVIGLGVVFGARIYTLSQALLFSADVLVVTDVDTVAFLIGCALIVVALARSRFGEIDVYPSHAVLRTSLTFVLAGAYLFVVGVFAQVVARTGKAGAFQFQAFVVLLAFALLAMLLLSNRIRQSIRCIVSRHFKRPQYDFRQ
;
A
#
# COMPACT_ATOMS: atom_id res chain seq x y z
N MET A 1 29.00 2.13 -3.61
CA MET A 1 27.56 1.97 -3.35
C MET A 1 26.86 3.26 -3.70
N GLY A 2 25.79 3.21 -4.48
CA GLY A 2 24.99 4.40 -4.81
C GLY A 2 24.14 4.87 -3.62
N LEU A 3 23.77 6.15 -3.60
CA LEU A 3 22.90 6.72 -2.56
C LEU A 3 21.60 5.90 -2.37
N ASN A 4 21.02 5.43 -3.47
CA ASN A 4 19.76 4.68 -3.43
C ASN A 4 19.93 3.27 -2.83
N THR A 5 21.10 2.65 -2.97
CA THR A 5 21.41 1.39 -2.28
C THR A 5 21.48 1.62 -0.77
N ILE A 6 22.15 2.69 -0.33
CA ILE A 6 22.29 3.03 1.10
C ILE A 6 20.91 3.27 1.71
N LEU A 7 20.03 4.00 1.02
CA LEU A 7 18.66 4.22 1.45
C LEU A 7 17.87 2.92 1.57
N ALA A 8 18.01 2.00 0.61
CA ALA A 8 17.32 0.71 0.64
C ALA A 8 17.83 -0.22 1.76
N LEU A 9 19.13 -0.21 2.04
CA LEU A 9 19.70 -0.94 3.17
C LEU A 9 19.22 -0.36 4.50
N ALA A 10 19.21 0.96 4.65
CA ALA A 10 18.68 1.62 5.83
C ALA A 10 17.19 1.25 6.03
N ALA A 11 16.38 1.33 4.97
CA ALA A 11 14.98 0.96 5.00
C ALA A 11 14.77 -0.52 5.40
N SER A 12 15.60 -1.43 4.89
CA SER A 12 15.60 -2.85 5.28
C SER A 12 15.89 -3.04 6.78
N VAL A 13 16.93 -2.38 7.31
CA VAL A 13 17.28 -2.46 8.74
C VAL A 13 16.14 -1.94 9.61
N PHE A 14 15.53 -0.80 9.28
CA PHE A 14 14.37 -0.28 10.00
C PHE A 14 13.17 -1.24 9.93
N GLY A 15 12.92 -1.83 8.77
CA GLY A 15 11.86 -2.82 8.57
C GLY A 15 12.06 -4.08 9.41
N LEU A 16 13.29 -4.63 9.44
CA LEU A 16 13.65 -5.78 10.27
C LEU A 16 13.54 -5.48 11.77
N ALA A 17 14.00 -4.30 12.20
CA ALA A 17 13.88 -3.86 13.59
C ALA A 17 12.41 -3.76 14.02
N LEU A 18 11.54 -3.21 13.17
CA LEU A 18 10.09 -3.15 13.42
C LEU A 18 9.45 -4.54 13.41
N ALA A 19 9.86 -5.44 12.51
CA ALA A 19 9.38 -6.81 12.45
C ALA A 19 9.75 -7.58 13.74
N ALA A 20 10.99 -7.45 14.21
CA ALA A 20 11.47 -8.04 15.46
C ALA A 20 10.75 -7.45 16.67
N ALA A 21 10.61 -6.12 16.74
CA ALA A 21 9.88 -5.44 17.81
C ALA A 21 8.39 -5.86 17.87
N ALA A 22 7.78 -6.18 16.73
CA ALA A 22 6.42 -6.72 16.69
C ALA A 22 6.36 -8.20 17.12
N ALA A 23 7.36 -9.01 16.77
CA ALA A 23 7.44 -10.43 17.14
C ALA A 23 7.75 -10.65 18.63
N CYS A 24 8.55 -9.79 19.24
CA CYS A 24 8.94 -9.86 20.66
C CYS A 24 7.87 -9.35 21.63
N ARG A 25 6.66 -9.01 21.17
CA ARG A 25 5.59 -8.53 22.04
C ARG A 25 5.05 -9.62 22.95
N LYS A 26 4.72 -9.22 24.19
CA LYS A 26 4.24 -10.10 25.27
C LYS A 26 2.84 -10.68 24.96
N GLU A 27 1.99 -9.92 24.29
CA GLU A 27 0.69 -10.38 23.79
C GLU A 27 0.77 -10.63 22.29
N ARG A 28 0.72 -11.90 21.91
CA ARG A 28 0.81 -12.35 20.52
C ARG A 28 -0.58 -12.50 19.94
N SER A 29 -1.03 -11.49 19.19
CA SER A 29 -2.25 -11.57 18.39
C SER A 29 -1.92 -11.99 16.95
N VAL A 30 -2.91 -12.52 16.23
CA VAL A 30 -2.74 -12.85 14.79
C VAL A 30 -2.34 -11.61 13.99
N ALA A 31 -2.83 -10.44 14.37
CA ALA A 31 -2.49 -9.17 13.74
C ALA A 31 -1.02 -8.77 13.98
N SER A 32 -0.44 -9.03 15.17
CA SER A 32 0.98 -8.74 15.41
C SER A 32 1.90 -9.62 14.58
N TRP A 33 1.54 -10.89 14.38
CA TRP A 33 2.25 -11.80 13.48
C TRP A 33 2.13 -11.36 12.02
N CYS A 34 0.92 -11.06 11.54
CA CYS A 34 0.73 -10.59 10.16
C CYS A 34 1.48 -9.28 9.90
N PHE A 35 1.51 -8.37 10.89
CA PHE A 35 2.30 -7.15 10.81
C PHE A 35 3.80 -7.43 10.74
N SER A 36 4.31 -8.31 11.60
CA SER A 36 5.73 -8.69 11.62
C SER A 36 6.16 -9.31 10.28
N VAL A 37 5.38 -10.27 9.77
CA VAL A 37 5.61 -10.88 8.45
C VAL A 37 5.52 -9.84 7.35
N GLY A 38 4.56 -8.92 7.40
CA GLY A 38 4.40 -7.85 6.42
C GLY A 38 5.61 -6.91 6.39
N MET A 39 6.10 -6.49 7.55
CA MET A 39 7.30 -5.66 7.66
C MET A 39 8.56 -6.40 7.19
N LEU A 40 8.66 -7.69 7.49
CA LEU A 40 9.76 -8.54 6.99
C LEU A 40 9.72 -8.64 5.47
N THR A 41 8.56 -8.83 4.85
CA THR A 41 8.45 -8.86 3.39
C THR A 41 8.89 -7.55 2.74
N PHE A 42 8.53 -6.39 3.30
CA PHE A 42 9.02 -5.10 2.79
C PHE A 42 10.53 -4.91 3.01
N ALA A 43 11.08 -5.37 4.14
CA ALA A 43 12.51 -5.29 4.39
C ALA A 43 13.31 -6.15 3.40
N LEU A 44 12.85 -7.38 3.15
CA LEU A 44 13.44 -8.29 2.17
C LEU A 44 13.33 -7.71 0.74
N GLU A 45 12.19 -7.10 0.38
CA GLU A 45 12.02 -6.45 -0.92
C GLU A 45 13.06 -5.34 -1.15
N ASN A 46 13.30 -4.50 -0.14
CA ASN A 46 14.31 -3.44 -0.21
C ASN A 46 15.74 -3.99 -0.21
N LEU A 47 16.01 -5.06 0.55
CA LEU A 47 17.32 -5.72 0.56
C LEU A 47 17.64 -6.35 -0.80
N PHE A 48 16.72 -7.14 -1.37
CA PHE A 48 16.93 -7.80 -2.65
C PHE A 48 16.98 -6.80 -3.79
N GLY A 49 16.18 -5.72 -3.73
CA GLY A 49 16.27 -4.61 -4.67
C GLY A 49 17.59 -3.82 -4.58
N ALA A 50 18.20 -3.72 -3.40
CA ALA A 50 19.54 -3.17 -3.23
C ALA A 50 20.60 -4.09 -3.87
N MET A 51 20.54 -5.39 -3.60
CA MET A 51 21.47 -6.38 -4.16
C MET A 51 21.35 -6.51 -5.69
N TRP A 52 20.15 -6.38 -6.25
CA TRP A 52 19.92 -6.31 -7.70
C TRP A 52 20.68 -5.15 -8.34
N ARG A 53 20.66 -3.96 -7.71
CA ARG A 53 21.29 -2.75 -8.24
C ARG A 53 22.82 -2.79 -8.24
N GLU A 54 23.41 -3.53 -7.31
CA GLU A 54 24.87 -3.66 -7.19
C GLU A 54 25.42 -4.93 -7.84
N ALA A 55 24.56 -5.76 -8.45
CA ALA A 55 24.98 -6.97 -9.12
C ALA A 55 25.78 -6.63 -10.41
N LEU A 56 27.10 -6.86 -10.35
CA LEU A 56 28.02 -6.66 -11.47
C LEU A 56 27.90 -7.73 -12.56
N SER A 57 27.34 -8.90 -12.25
CA SER A 57 27.14 -9.99 -13.22
C SER A 57 25.66 -10.21 -13.54
N PRO A 58 25.31 -10.46 -14.82
CA PRO A 58 23.92 -10.58 -15.26
C PRO A 58 23.19 -11.78 -14.64
N GLU A 59 23.88 -12.90 -14.39
CA GLU A 59 23.31 -14.07 -13.71
C GLU A 59 22.93 -13.76 -12.25
N ARG A 60 23.78 -13.02 -11.53
CA ARG A 60 23.49 -12.61 -10.14
C ARG A 60 22.38 -11.59 -10.10
N ALA A 61 22.32 -10.68 -11.07
CA ALA A 61 21.18 -9.78 -11.22
C ALA A 61 19.91 -10.63 -11.35
N ALA A 62 19.77 -11.46 -12.38
CA ALA A 62 18.58 -12.31 -12.60
C ALA A 62 18.10 -13.07 -11.34
N PHE A 63 19.04 -13.60 -10.55
CA PHE A 63 18.77 -14.24 -9.26
C PHE A 63 18.12 -13.28 -8.24
N TRP A 64 18.74 -12.13 -7.96
CA TRP A 64 18.21 -11.14 -7.01
C TRP A 64 16.88 -10.53 -7.48
N GLY A 65 16.67 -10.43 -8.80
CA GLY A 65 15.46 -9.89 -9.39
C GLY A 65 14.30 -10.84 -9.22
N THR A 66 14.54 -12.13 -9.45
CA THR A 66 13.57 -13.17 -9.11
C THR A 66 13.19 -13.06 -7.63
N LEU A 67 14.18 -12.99 -6.75
CA LEU A 67 13.93 -13.00 -5.31
C LEU A 67 13.09 -11.79 -4.86
N THR A 68 13.35 -10.63 -5.48
CA THR A 68 12.55 -9.42 -5.31
C THR A 68 11.11 -9.61 -5.81
N LEU A 69 10.92 -10.23 -6.98
CA LEU A 69 9.60 -10.51 -7.56
C LEU A 69 8.77 -11.47 -6.70
N ILE A 70 9.40 -12.55 -6.22
CA ILE A 70 8.77 -13.52 -5.31
C ILE A 70 8.32 -12.80 -4.04
N THR A 71 9.21 -11.99 -3.45
CA THR A 71 8.91 -11.24 -2.23
C THR A 71 7.76 -10.25 -2.44
N LYS A 72 7.77 -9.50 -3.55
CA LYS A 72 6.70 -8.57 -3.94
C LYS A 72 5.33 -9.26 -4.09
N SER A 73 5.32 -10.53 -4.46
CA SER A 73 4.09 -11.30 -4.67
C SER A 73 3.39 -11.70 -3.37
N PHE A 74 4.15 -11.88 -2.28
CA PHE A 74 3.57 -12.19 -0.97
C PHE A 74 2.96 -10.96 -0.26
N VAL A 75 3.45 -9.76 -0.57
CA VAL A 75 3.01 -8.50 0.04
C VAL A 75 1.47 -8.34 0.10
N PRO A 76 0.71 -8.40 -1.01
CA PRO A 76 -0.73 -8.20 -0.98
C PRO A 76 -1.46 -9.19 -0.06
N GLY A 77 -1.12 -10.47 -0.08
CA GLY A 77 -1.77 -11.48 0.76
C GLY A 77 -1.55 -11.23 2.26
N VAL A 78 -0.29 -10.98 2.65
CA VAL A 78 0.07 -10.73 4.06
C VAL A 78 -0.61 -9.47 4.60
N TRP A 79 -0.60 -8.39 3.81
CA TRP A 79 -1.16 -7.11 4.24
C TRP A 79 -2.69 -7.06 4.20
N VAL A 80 -3.34 -7.79 3.30
CA VAL A 80 -4.79 -7.98 3.33
C VAL A 80 -5.18 -8.74 4.61
N CYS A 81 -4.44 -9.81 4.95
CA CYS A 81 -4.65 -10.57 6.18
C CYS A 81 -4.48 -9.69 7.43
N PHE A 82 -3.40 -8.90 7.48
CA PHE A 82 -3.19 -7.91 8.54
C PHE A 82 -4.35 -6.91 8.63
N SER A 83 -4.77 -6.32 7.51
CA SER A 83 -5.82 -5.29 7.50
C SER A 83 -7.16 -5.83 8.02
N LEU A 84 -7.50 -7.09 7.72
CA LEU A 84 -8.74 -7.72 8.14
C LEU A 84 -8.70 -8.12 9.61
N THR A 85 -7.61 -8.74 10.06
CA THR A 85 -7.41 -9.14 11.46
C THR A 85 -7.28 -7.94 12.40
N TYR A 86 -6.63 -6.87 11.95
CA TYR A 86 -6.49 -5.63 12.72
C TYR A 86 -7.83 -4.87 12.84
N SER A 87 -8.70 -4.94 11.82
CA SER A 87 -10.01 -4.26 11.83
C SER A 87 -11.05 -4.92 12.74
N ARG A 88 -10.88 -6.21 13.02
CA ARG A 88 -11.85 -7.03 13.75
C ARG A 88 -11.14 -7.58 14.97
N GLY A 89 -11.34 -6.94 16.13
CA GLY A 89 -10.81 -7.38 17.43
C GLY A 89 -11.21 -8.80 17.89
N SER A 90 -11.79 -9.64 17.01
CA SER A 90 -11.98 -11.07 17.21
C SER A 90 -10.95 -11.84 16.36
N ALA A 91 -9.79 -12.09 16.96
CA ALA A 91 -8.66 -12.79 16.33
C ALA A 91 -8.95 -14.26 15.95
N ARG A 92 -10.12 -14.81 16.31
CA ARG A 92 -10.40 -16.26 16.25
C ARG A 92 -11.23 -16.73 15.07
N THR A 93 -11.99 -15.88 14.37
CA THR A 93 -12.81 -16.33 13.23
C THR A 93 -12.85 -15.31 12.08
N LEU A 94 -11.95 -15.48 11.10
CA LEU A 94 -12.16 -14.88 9.77
C LEU A 94 -13.38 -15.58 9.15
N PRO A 95 -14.42 -14.86 8.69
CA PRO A 95 -15.50 -15.50 7.95
C PRO A 95 -14.93 -16.11 6.67
N GLY A 96 -15.43 -17.27 6.24
CA GLY A 96 -14.86 -18.01 5.10
C GLY A 96 -14.64 -17.15 3.84
N ARG A 97 -15.54 -16.19 3.56
CA ARG A 97 -15.40 -15.22 2.46
C ARG A 97 -14.14 -14.34 2.54
N ALA A 98 -13.73 -13.94 3.75
CA ALA A 98 -12.51 -13.16 3.96
C ALA A 98 -11.24 -14.02 3.76
N TRP A 99 -11.32 -15.31 4.09
CA TRP A 99 -10.24 -16.27 3.81
C TRP A 99 -10.02 -16.45 2.31
N PHE A 100 -11.09 -16.53 1.52
CA PHE A 100 -10.99 -16.53 0.05
C PHE A 100 -10.34 -15.27 -0.51
N LEU A 101 -10.61 -14.09 0.07
CA LEU A 101 -9.96 -12.85 -0.34
C LEU A 101 -8.46 -12.83 -0.01
N VAL A 102 -8.06 -13.34 1.17
CA VAL A 102 -6.65 -13.46 1.55
C VAL A 102 -5.93 -14.49 0.67
N LEU A 103 -6.55 -15.67 0.47
CA LEU A 103 -6.02 -16.71 -0.42
C LEU A 103 -5.90 -16.21 -1.85
N ALA A 104 -6.90 -15.52 -2.39
CA ALA A 104 -6.83 -14.93 -3.72
C ALA A 104 -5.71 -13.87 -3.78
N ALA A 105 -5.62 -12.99 -2.78
CA ALA A 105 -4.57 -11.96 -2.67
C ALA A 105 -3.16 -12.54 -2.55
N LEU A 106 -3.02 -13.78 -2.07
CA LEU A 106 -1.76 -14.48 -1.91
C LEU A 106 -1.44 -15.36 -3.14
N LEU A 107 -2.38 -16.18 -3.59
CA LEU A 107 -2.17 -17.20 -4.61
C LEU A 107 -2.12 -16.61 -6.02
N ILE A 108 -2.89 -15.56 -6.33
CA ILE A 108 -2.93 -14.99 -7.69
C ILE A 108 -1.59 -14.33 -8.04
N PRO A 109 -1.00 -13.45 -7.20
CA PRO A 109 0.31 -12.86 -7.51
C PRO A 109 1.44 -13.89 -7.50
N VAL A 110 1.42 -14.83 -6.55
CA VAL A 110 2.45 -15.86 -6.44
C VAL A 110 2.38 -16.83 -7.63
N GLY A 111 1.18 -17.27 -8.01
CA GLY A 111 0.97 -18.13 -9.18
C GLY A 111 1.39 -17.45 -10.48
N MET A 112 1.00 -16.18 -10.69
CA MET A 112 1.45 -15.41 -11.86
C MET A 112 2.95 -15.17 -11.85
N SER A 113 3.57 -14.90 -10.70
CA SER A 113 5.01 -14.70 -10.58
C SER A 113 5.82 -15.96 -10.88
N LEU A 114 5.32 -17.14 -10.51
CA LEU A 114 5.97 -18.42 -10.79
C LEU A 114 5.81 -18.86 -12.25
N VAL A 115 4.62 -18.66 -12.85
CA VAL A 115 4.33 -19.05 -14.23
C VAL A 115 5.01 -18.12 -15.24
N PHE A 116 5.11 -16.82 -14.95
CA PHE A 116 5.65 -15.81 -15.85
C PHE A 116 7.03 -15.28 -15.41
N ARG A 117 7.77 -16.06 -14.59
CA ARG A 117 9.07 -15.68 -14.02
C ARG A 117 10.06 -15.20 -15.08
N GLU A 118 10.19 -15.95 -16.17
CA GLU A 118 11.10 -15.67 -17.29
C GLU A 118 10.67 -14.44 -18.14
N GLN A 119 9.41 -14.02 -18.05
CA GLN A 119 8.86 -12.88 -18.79
C GLN A 119 8.85 -11.58 -17.97
N LEU A 120 8.95 -11.69 -16.64
CA LEU A 120 8.85 -10.56 -15.69
C LEU A 120 10.22 -10.01 -15.26
N VAL A 121 11.29 -10.78 -15.41
CA VAL A 121 12.66 -10.36 -15.13
C VAL A 121 13.34 -10.03 -16.46
N PRO A 122 13.66 -8.76 -16.76
CA PRO A 122 14.39 -8.43 -17.99
C PRO A 122 15.85 -8.89 -17.82
N VAL A 123 16.23 -9.97 -18.51
CA VAL A 123 17.57 -10.58 -18.37
C VAL A 123 18.62 -10.00 -19.33
N SER A 124 18.26 -9.24 -20.37
CA SER A 124 19.30 -8.58 -21.21
C SER A 124 18.72 -7.50 -22.13
N PRO A 125 19.44 -6.39 -22.38
CA PRO A 125 19.07 -5.37 -23.36
C PRO A 125 19.33 -5.79 -24.83
N TYR A 126 19.82 -7.00 -25.08
CA TYR A 126 20.01 -7.53 -26.43
C TYR A 126 19.22 -8.82 -26.60
N THR A 127 18.08 -8.76 -27.27
CA THR A 127 17.52 -9.92 -27.97
C THR A 127 16.51 -9.46 -29.03
N GLU A 128 16.91 -9.73 -30.28
CA GLU A 128 16.20 -9.80 -31.56
C GLU A 128 14.74 -9.30 -31.65
N PRO A 129 14.42 -8.40 -32.62
CA PRO A 129 13.09 -7.92 -32.90
C PRO A 129 12.29 -8.96 -33.71
N GLY A 130 11.77 -9.98 -33.04
CA GLY A 130 10.94 -10.97 -33.72
C GLY A 130 10.42 -12.07 -32.80
N ALA A 131 9.24 -11.83 -32.21
CA ALA A 131 8.20 -12.82 -31.86
C ALA A 131 7.35 -12.31 -30.68
N ASP A 132 6.12 -12.83 -30.58
CA ASP A 132 5.02 -12.46 -29.67
C ASP A 132 5.30 -12.51 -28.15
N TRP A 133 6.57 -12.55 -27.71
CA TRP A 133 6.97 -12.58 -26.31
C TRP A 133 6.99 -11.19 -25.65
N TRP A 134 7.32 -10.12 -26.40
CA TRP A 134 7.30 -8.73 -25.90
C TRP A 134 5.89 -8.28 -25.51
N VAL A 135 4.89 -8.60 -26.36
CA VAL A 135 3.48 -8.24 -26.12
C VAL A 135 2.89 -9.01 -24.94
N ARG A 136 3.33 -10.27 -24.74
CA ARG A 136 2.85 -11.16 -23.67
C ARG A 136 3.44 -10.81 -22.29
N SER A 137 4.73 -10.45 -22.26
CA SER A 137 5.40 -9.96 -21.05
C SER A 137 4.73 -8.69 -20.48
N HIS A 138 4.38 -7.73 -21.35
CA HIS A 138 3.65 -6.53 -20.93
C HIS A 138 2.24 -6.83 -20.38
N ALA A 139 1.50 -7.78 -20.97
CA ALA A 139 0.16 -8.11 -20.51
C ALA A 139 0.18 -8.81 -19.13
N ALA A 140 1.11 -9.76 -18.93
CA ALA A 140 1.28 -10.45 -17.65
C ALA A 140 1.75 -9.49 -16.54
N ALA A 141 2.71 -8.62 -16.84
CA ALA A 141 3.16 -7.60 -15.89
C ALA A 141 2.03 -6.62 -15.51
N LYS A 142 1.27 -6.13 -16.50
CA LYS A 142 0.13 -5.23 -16.26
C LYS A 142 -0.97 -5.87 -15.43
N THR A 143 -1.33 -7.12 -15.71
CA THR A 143 -2.37 -7.83 -14.95
C THR A 143 -1.94 -8.09 -13.51
N LEU A 144 -0.68 -8.47 -13.27
CA LEU A 144 -0.13 -8.60 -11.92
C LEU A 144 -0.10 -7.25 -11.17
N SER A 145 0.35 -6.18 -11.83
CA SER A 145 0.32 -4.83 -11.24
C SER A 145 -1.10 -4.36 -10.93
N ALA A 146 -2.07 -4.63 -11.81
CA ALA A 146 -3.48 -4.31 -11.57
C ALA A 146 -4.02 -5.03 -10.33
N PHE A 147 -3.69 -6.32 -10.18
CA PHE A 147 -4.11 -7.10 -9.03
C PHE A 147 -3.47 -6.58 -7.73
N GLN A 148 -2.16 -6.29 -7.75
CA GLN A 148 -1.45 -5.70 -6.62
C GLN A 148 -2.02 -4.32 -6.26
N LEU A 149 -2.44 -3.53 -7.26
CA LEU A 149 -3.05 -2.21 -7.08
C LEU A 149 -4.39 -2.33 -6.35
N VAL A 150 -5.26 -3.24 -6.81
CA VAL A 150 -6.55 -3.51 -6.15
C VAL A 150 -6.33 -3.98 -4.71
N ALA A 151 -5.38 -4.88 -4.47
CA ALA A 151 -5.05 -5.34 -3.13
C ALA A 151 -4.55 -4.19 -2.23
N ALA A 152 -3.69 -3.30 -2.73
CA ALA A 152 -3.23 -2.13 -1.98
C ALA A 152 -4.39 -1.18 -1.60
N VAL A 153 -5.33 -0.94 -2.53
CA VAL A 153 -6.53 -0.13 -2.26
C VAL A 153 -7.42 -0.82 -1.21
N LEU A 154 -7.58 -2.14 -1.29
CA LEU A 154 -8.34 -2.92 -0.29
C LEU A 154 -7.71 -2.81 1.11
N VAL A 155 -6.39 -2.90 1.21
CA VAL A 155 -5.66 -2.71 2.48
C VAL A 155 -5.94 -1.33 3.05
N LEU A 156 -5.80 -0.26 2.25
CA LEU A 156 -6.10 1.11 2.70
C LEU A 156 -7.55 1.29 3.10
N MET A 157 -8.50 0.72 2.35
CA MET A 157 -9.92 0.74 2.65
C MET A 157 -10.24 0.06 3.99
N ASN A 158 -9.61 -1.06 4.29
CA ASN A 158 -9.79 -1.73 5.58
C ASN A 158 -9.18 -0.91 6.72
N LEU A 159 -7.96 -0.38 6.55
CA LEU A 159 -7.31 0.48 7.55
C LEU A 159 -8.10 1.77 7.81
N GLU A 160 -8.67 2.38 6.77
CA GLU A 160 -9.53 3.56 6.88
C GLU A 160 -10.78 3.26 7.71
N LYS A 161 -11.44 2.11 7.45
CA LYS A 161 -12.59 1.67 8.22
C LYS A 161 -12.23 1.47 9.69
N THR A 162 -11.10 0.80 9.98
CA THR A 162 -10.59 0.60 11.34
C THR A 162 -10.31 1.94 12.04
N PHE A 163 -9.71 2.89 11.34
CA PHE A 163 -9.45 4.23 11.88
C PHE A 163 -10.75 4.97 12.23
N ARG A 164 -11.75 4.83 11.36
CA ARG A 164 -13.06 5.49 11.51
C ARG A 164 -13.91 4.85 12.61
N SER A 165 -13.77 3.55 12.86
CA SER A 165 -14.49 2.82 13.91
C SER A 165 -13.86 2.94 15.29
N ALA A 166 -12.55 3.20 15.38
CA ALA A 166 -11.92 3.54 16.66
C ALA A 166 -12.51 4.85 17.21
N VAL A 167 -12.62 5.00 18.53
CA VAL A 167 -13.11 6.23 19.18
C VAL A 167 -12.15 6.63 20.32
N GLY A 168 -12.05 7.94 20.61
CA GLY A 168 -11.36 8.46 21.78
C GLY A 168 -9.84 8.26 21.77
N THR A 169 -9.29 7.73 22.86
CA THR A 169 -7.85 7.49 23.04
C THR A 169 -7.29 6.48 22.04
N MET A 170 -8.10 5.52 21.57
CA MET A 170 -7.68 4.53 20.57
C MET A 170 -7.42 5.16 19.20
N GLN A 171 -8.22 6.15 18.77
CA GLN A 171 -7.96 6.88 17.51
C GLN A 171 -6.59 7.55 17.53
N TRP A 172 -6.20 8.15 18.66
CA TRP A 172 -4.91 8.81 18.81
C TRP A 172 -3.73 7.82 18.75
N LYS A 173 -3.90 6.62 19.32
CA LYS A 173 -2.87 5.56 19.29
C LYS A 173 -2.64 5.04 17.87
N ILE A 174 -3.69 4.70 17.14
CA ILE A 174 -3.59 4.05 15.82
C ILE A 174 -3.31 5.03 14.67
N LYS A 175 -3.50 6.33 14.90
CA LYS A 175 -3.35 7.39 13.86
C LYS A 175 -2.03 7.29 13.12
N PHE A 176 -0.92 7.19 13.84
CA PHE A 176 0.41 7.17 13.24
C PHE A 176 0.70 5.86 12.48
N LEU A 177 0.16 4.73 12.95
CA LEU A 177 0.22 3.44 12.24
C LEU A 177 -0.53 3.52 10.91
N VAL A 178 -1.77 4.03 10.93
CA VAL A 178 -2.61 4.14 9.72
C VAL A 178 -2.03 5.16 8.73
N ILE A 179 -1.48 6.28 9.20
CA ILE A 179 -0.80 7.25 8.31
C ILE A 179 0.49 6.64 7.74
N GLY A 180 1.29 5.96 8.55
CA GLY A 180 2.53 5.32 8.10
C GLY A 180 2.25 4.30 6.99
N LEU A 181 1.33 3.37 7.22
CA LEU A 181 0.88 2.42 6.19
C LEU A 181 0.20 3.13 5.01
N GLY A 182 -0.51 4.22 5.27
CA GLY A 182 -1.07 5.12 4.26
C GLY A 182 -0.02 5.63 3.27
N VAL A 183 1.12 6.09 3.77
CA VAL A 183 2.24 6.56 2.95
C VAL A 183 2.86 5.42 2.15
N VAL A 184 3.10 4.26 2.77
CA VAL A 184 3.71 3.09 2.09
C VAL A 184 2.81 2.57 0.97
N PHE A 185 1.53 2.32 1.26
CA PHE A 185 0.58 1.82 0.25
C PHE A 185 0.19 2.89 -0.76
N GLY A 186 0.17 4.17 -0.37
CA GLY A 186 -0.03 5.28 -1.29
C GLY A 186 1.07 5.36 -2.34
N ALA A 187 2.34 5.30 -1.92
CA ALA A 187 3.48 5.24 -2.83
C ALA A 187 3.41 4.01 -3.75
N ARG A 188 3.07 2.84 -3.20
CA ARG A 188 2.87 1.64 -4.02
C ARG A 188 1.74 1.79 -5.04
N ILE A 189 0.62 2.44 -4.69
CA ILE A 189 -0.46 2.72 -5.65
C ILE A 189 0.04 3.59 -6.80
N TYR A 190 0.87 4.59 -6.50
CA TYR A 190 1.52 5.41 -7.51
C TYR A 190 2.45 4.60 -8.39
N THR A 191 3.35 3.80 -7.79
CA THR A 191 4.30 2.94 -8.51
C THR A 191 3.59 1.93 -9.42
N LEU A 192 2.55 1.27 -8.91
CA LEU A 192 1.76 0.30 -9.66
C LEU A 192 0.92 0.95 -10.77
N SER A 193 0.42 2.16 -10.55
CA SER A 193 -0.26 2.95 -11.58
C SER A 193 0.71 3.34 -12.71
N GLN A 194 1.91 3.81 -12.37
CA GLN A 194 2.96 4.14 -13.34
C GLN A 194 3.40 2.91 -14.16
N ALA A 195 3.59 1.77 -13.49
CA ALA A 195 3.92 0.51 -14.16
C ALA A 195 2.83 0.08 -15.17
N LEU A 196 1.56 0.28 -14.81
CA LEU A 196 0.41 -0.10 -15.64
C LEU A 196 0.21 0.82 -16.85
N LEU A 197 0.41 2.14 -16.67
CA LEU A 197 0.12 3.16 -17.68
C LEU A 197 1.29 3.46 -18.60
N PHE A 198 2.51 3.56 -18.06
CA PHE A 198 3.66 4.09 -18.81
C PHE A 198 4.74 3.05 -19.08
N SER A 199 4.69 1.89 -18.40
CA SER A 199 5.70 0.81 -18.54
C SER A 199 7.15 1.33 -18.54
N ALA A 200 7.38 2.46 -17.89
CA ALA A 200 8.61 3.23 -17.93
C ALA A 200 9.55 2.79 -16.78
N ASP A 201 10.84 3.08 -16.96
CA ASP A 201 11.98 2.73 -16.11
C ASP A 201 11.64 2.34 -14.67
N VAL A 202 11.54 1.01 -14.47
CA VAL A 202 11.26 0.36 -13.18
C VAL A 202 12.25 0.80 -12.09
N LEU A 203 13.46 1.22 -12.48
CA LEU A 203 14.52 1.64 -11.54
C LEU A 203 14.17 2.93 -10.78
N VAL A 204 13.71 3.98 -11.46
CA VAL A 204 13.44 5.30 -10.83
C VAL A 204 12.21 5.23 -9.91
N VAL A 205 11.21 4.45 -10.31
CA VAL A 205 9.96 4.33 -9.55
C VAL A 205 10.15 3.49 -8.27
N THR A 206 11.15 2.59 -8.25
CA THR A 206 11.51 1.80 -7.05
C THR A 206 12.11 2.66 -5.92
N ASP A 207 12.72 3.80 -6.24
CA ASP A 207 13.29 4.71 -5.24
C ASP A 207 12.19 5.42 -4.43
N VAL A 208 11.06 5.75 -5.06
CA VAL A 208 9.90 6.36 -4.39
C VAL A 208 9.33 5.42 -3.32
N ASP A 209 9.22 4.12 -3.64
CA ASP A 209 8.75 3.11 -2.69
C ASP A 209 9.70 2.97 -1.50
N THR A 210 11.03 3.03 -1.74
CA THR A 210 12.06 2.95 -0.70
C THR A 210 11.95 4.12 0.27
N VAL A 211 11.86 5.35 -0.24
CA VAL A 211 11.72 6.57 0.56
C VAL A 211 10.41 6.57 1.35
N ALA A 212 9.30 6.20 0.68
CA ALA A 212 8.00 6.11 1.33
C ALA A 212 7.98 5.05 2.44
N PHE A 213 8.66 3.91 2.22
CA PHE A 213 8.81 2.87 3.24
C PHE A 213 9.60 3.36 4.45
N LEU A 214 10.67 4.14 4.25
CA LEU A 214 11.45 4.72 5.33
C LEU A 214 10.65 5.74 6.16
N ILE A 215 9.91 6.63 5.49
CA ILE A 215 8.97 7.57 6.14
C ILE A 215 7.88 6.79 6.91
N GLY A 216 7.33 5.74 6.28
CA GLY A 216 6.35 4.85 6.91
C GLY A 216 6.90 4.20 8.17
N CYS A 217 8.12 3.65 8.12
CA CYS A 217 8.80 3.07 9.26
C CYS A 217 8.97 4.08 10.41
N ALA A 218 9.43 5.30 10.10
CA ALA A 218 9.58 6.35 11.10
C ALA A 218 8.25 6.68 11.81
N LEU A 219 7.16 6.82 11.05
CA LEU A 219 5.82 7.06 11.59
C LEU A 219 5.32 5.88 12.44
N ILE A 220 5.61 4.65 12.02
CA ILE A 220 5.27 3.43 12.77
C ILE A 220 6.07 3.39 14.09
N VAL A 221 7.37 3.69 14.08
CA VAL A 221 8.19 3.77 15.30
C VAL A 221 7.58 4.77 16.29
N VAL A 222 7.18 5.95 15.80
CA VAL A 222 6.47 6.96 16.63
C VAL A 222 5.16 6.40 17.17
N ALA A 223 4.40 5.65 16.37
CA ALA A 223 3.18 4.99 16.82
C ALA A 223 3.47 4.00 17.98
N LEU A 224 4.54 3.21 17.84
CA LEU A 224 4.93 2.22 18.85
C LEU A 224 5.41 2.88 20.14
N ALA A 225 6.30 3.86 20.04
CA ALA A 225 6.81 4.63 21.17
C ALA A 225 5.68 5.33 21.95
N ARG A 226 4.71 5.90 21.22
CA ARG A 226 3.55 6.58 21.83
C ARG A 226 2.55 5.62 22.46
N SER A 227 2.48 4.37 21.99
CA SER A 227 1.52 3.37 22.47
C SER A 227 1.92 2.69 23.79
N ARG A 228 3.10 3.01 24.37
CA ARG A 228 3.65 2.39 25.61
C ARG A 228 3.44 0.88 25.64
N PHE A 229 3.83 0.16 24.59
CA PHE A 229 3.90 -1.32 24.54
C PHE A 229 2.67 -2.13 25.03
N GLY A 230 1.52 -1.48 25.24
CA GLY A 230 0.37 -2.06 25.96
C GLY A 230 -0.89 -2.04 25.11
N GLU A 231 -1.42 -3.24 24.89
CA GLU A 231 -2.74 -3.59 24.34
C GLU A 231 -3.21 -2.68 23.19
N ILE A 232 -2.86 -3.09 21.96
CA ILE A 232 -3.53 -2.63 20.73
C ILE A 232 -4.63 -3.63 20.37
N ASP A 233 -5.37 -4.12 21.37
CA ASP A 233 -6.64 -4.78 21.10
C ASP A 233 -7.69 -3.68 20.93
N VAL A 234 -7.82 -3.25 19.67
CA VAL A 234 -8.88 -2.34 19.24
C VAL A 234 -10.18 -3.13 19.30
N TYR A 235 -10.94 -2.97 20.38
CA TYR A 235 -12.33 -3.38 20.42
C TYR A 235 -13.14 -2.40 19.55
N PRO A 236 -13.64 -2.80 18.37
CA PRO A 236 -14.39 -1.89 17.52
C PRO A 236 -15.75 -1.63 18.15
N SER A 237 -16.05 -0.36 18.47
CA SER A 237 -17.43 0.05 18.74
C SER A 237 -18.20 0.03 17.41
N HIS A 238 -19.35 -0.64 17.40
CA HIS A 238 -20.15 -0.92 16.21
C HIS A 238 -20.55 0.37 15.47
N ALA A 239 -19.74 0.80 14.50
CA ALA A 239 -20.05 1.91 13.61
C ALA A 239 -20.19 1.40 12.18
N VAL A 240 -21.45 1.39 11.75
CA VAL A 240 -22.06 0.85 10.54
C VAL A 240 -21.40 1.34 9.24
N LEU A 241 -21.47 0.44 8.23
CA LEU A 241 -21.21 0.65 6.81
C LEU A 241 -21.42 2.11 6.37
N ARG A 242 -20.32 2.84 6.17
CA ARG A 242 -20.30 4.05 5.37
C ARG A 242 -19.34 3.81 4.20
N THR A 243 -19.70 4.33 3.03
CA THR A 243 -18.85 4.31 1.83
C THR A 243 -17.41 4.69 2.18
N SER A 244 -16.46 3.87 1.74
CA SER A 244 -15.02 4.09 2.00
C SER A 244 -14.55 5.29 1.20
N LEU A 245 -13.94 6.24 1.90
CA LEU A 245 -13.40 7.44 1.27
C LEU A 245 -12.19 7.08 0.42
N THR A 246 -11.35 6.15 0.88
CA THR A 246 -10.16 5.72 0.12
C THR A 246 -10.55 5.10 -1.22
N PHE A 247 -11.64 4.34 -1.30
CA PHE A 247 -12.11 3.80 -2.59
C PHE A 247 -12.50 4.92 -3.57
N VAL A 248 -13.24 5.93 -3.11
CA VAL A 248 -13.62 7.08 -3.94
C VAL A 248 -12.40 7.87 -4.38
N LEU A 249 -11.47 8.16 -3.46
CA LEU A 249 -10.26 8.93 -3.75
C LEU A 249 -9.29 8.16 -4.67
N ALA A 250 -9.10 6.86 -4.44
CA ALA A 250 -8.28 6.01 -5.29
C ALA A 250 -8.88 5.89 -6.69
N GLY A 251 -10.21 5.72 -6.80
CA GLY A 251 -10.91 5.71 -8.08
C GLY A 251 -10.77 7.05 -8.82
N ALA A 252 -10.95 8.17 -8.13
CA ALA A 252 -10.76 9.50 -8.70
C ALA A 252 -9.31 9.73 -9.16
N TYR A 253 -8.32 9.30 -8.37
CA TYR A 253 -6.91 9.33 -8.74
C TYR A 253 -6.65 8.53 -10.02
N LEU A 254 -7.08 7.26 -10.07
CA LEU A 254 -6.88 6.39 -11.24
C LEU A 254 -7.59 6.94 -12.48
N PHE A 255 -8.77 7.54 -12.32
CA PHE A 255 -9.47 8.18 -13.42
C PHE A 255 -8.68 9.37 -13.98
N VAL A 256 -8.23 10.28 -13.11
CA VAL A 256 -7.44 11.46 -13.50
C VAL A 256 -6.14 11.04 -14.18
N VAL A 257 -5.41 10.09 -13.61
CA VAL A 257 -4.12 9.62 -14.16
C VAL A 257 -4.33 8.82 -15.43
N GLY A 258 -5.43 8.06 -15.54
CA GLY A 258 -5.86 7.38 -16.76
C GLY A 258 -6.11 8.35 -17.93
N VAL A 259 -6.84 9.44 -17.67
CA VAL A 259 -7.05 10.52 -18.64
C VAL A 259 -5.72 11.14 -19.05
N PHE A 260 -4.84 11.43 -18.07
CA PHE A 260 -3.51 11.96 -18.37
C PHE A 260 -2.68 11.00 -19.25
N ALA A 261 -2.71 9.69 -18.99
CA ALA A 261 -2.00 8.74 -19.85
C ALA A 261 -2.51 8.72 -21.29
N GLN A 262 -3.83 8.86 -21.49
CA GLN A 262 -4.40 8.95 -22.84
C GLN A 262 -3.96 10.22 -23.57
N VAL A 263 -3.80 11.33 -22.84
CA VAL A 263 -3.25 12.59 -23.39
C VAL A 263 -1.77 12.44 -23.74
N VAL A 264 -0.98 11.78 -22.89
CA VAL A 264 0.45 11.53 -23.13
C VAL A 264 0.66 10.61 -24.33
N ALA A 265 -0.15 9.56 -24.46
CA ALA A 265 -0.09 8.65 -25.62
C ALA A 265 -0.24 9.38 -26.96
N ARG A 266 -0.87 10.56 -26.97
CA ARG A 266 -1.01 11.42 -28.17
C ARG A 266 0.06 12.49 -28.30
N THR A 267 0.72 12.89 -27.22
CA THR A 267 1.66 14.03 -27.20
C THR A 267 3.13 13.64 -26.99
N GLY A 268 3.43 12.39 -26.64
CA GLY A 268 4.78 11.80 -26.68
C GLY A 268 5.78 12.30 -25.62
N LYS A 269 5.41 13.23 -24.75
CA LYS A 269 6.29 13.71 -23.66
C LYS A 269 6.00 12.92 -22.38
N ALA A 270 6.82 11.93 -22.02
CA ALA A 270 6.53 11.07 -20.85
C ALA A 270 7.05 11.62 -19.50
N GLY A 271 8.15 12.37 -19.49
CA GLY A 271 8.86 12.74 -18.25
C GLY A 271 8.13 13.72 -17.32
N ALA A 272 7.52 14.78 -17.85
CA ALA A 272 6.82 15.78 -17.04
C ALA A 272 5.56 15.22 -16.34
N PHE A 273 5.00 14.14 -16.88
CA PHE A 273 3.72 13.59 -16.42
C PHE A 273 3.88 12.66 -15.21
N GLN A 274 5.03 12.03 -15.03
CA GLN A 274 5.31 11.24 -13.82
C GLN A 274 5.23 12.15 -12.58
N PHE A 275 5.91 13.30 -12.63
CA PHE A 275 5.87 14.29 -11.56
C PHE A 275 4.44 14.84 -11.34
N GLN A 276 3.71 15.14 -12.41
CA GLN A 276 2.32 15.60 -12.30
C GLN A 276 1.40 14.56 -11.64
N ALA A 277 1.51 13.28 -12.02
CA ALA A 277 0.77 12.19 -11.41
C ALA A 277 1.11 12.02 -9.92
N PHE A 278 2.37 12.25 -9.54
CA PHE A 278 2.80 12.24 -8.15
C PHE A 278 2.16 13.37 -7.34
N VAL A 279 2.14 14.59 -7.89
CA VAL A 279 1.49 15.75 -7.25
C VAL A 279 -0.01 15.51 -7.07
N VAL A 280 -0.69 14.95 -8.07
CA VAL A 280 -2.13 14.61 -7.97
C VAL A 280 -2.38 13.57 -6.89
N LEU A 281 -1.55 12.52 -6.78
CA LEU A 281 -1.63 11.55 -5.70
C LEU A 281 -1.46 12.23 -4.34
N LEU A 282 -0.43 13.07 -4.21
CA LEU A 282 -0.14 13.77 -2.96
C LEU A 282 -1.31 14.67 -2.54
N ALA A 283 -1.94 15.36 -3.50
CA ALA A 283 -3.14 16.16 -3.26
C ALA A 283 -4.30 15.30 -2.74
N PHE A 284 -4.57 14.15 -3.35
CA PHE A 284 -5.60 13.22 -2.86
C PHE A 284 -5.26 12.60 -1.50
N ALA A 285 -4.00 12.29 -1.24
CA ALA A 285 -3.53 11.78 0.05
C ALA A 285 -3.69 12.82 1.17
N LEU A 286 -3.32 14.07 0.90
CA LEU A 286 -3.54 15.20 1.81
C LEU A 286 -5.03 15.42 2.05
N LEU A 287 -5.85 15.38 0.99
CA LEU A 287 -7.30 15.48 1.11
C LEU A 287 -7.87 14.34 1.97
N ALA A 288 -7.42 13.09 1.77
CA ALA A 288 -7.80 11.96 2.59
C ALA A 288 -7.46 12.20 4.06
N MET A 289 -6.24 12.68 4.34
CA MET A 289 -5.74 12.96 5.68
C MET A 289 -6.56 14.07 6.36
N LEU A 290 -6.92 15.13 5.64
CA LEU A 290 -7.77 16.22 6.11
C LEU A 290 -9.19 15.72 6.42
N LEU A 291 -9.78 14.92 5.53
CA LEU A 291 -11.12 14.36 5.71
C LEU A 291 -11.19 13.31 6.83
N LEU A 292 -10.09 12.58 7.08
CA LEU A 292 -9.99 11.67 8.22
C LEU A 292 -9.89 12.42 9.55
N SER A 293 -9.40 13.67 9.55
CA SER A 293 -9.27 14.47 10.77
C SER A 293 -10.63 14.76 11.42
N ASN A 294 -10.79 14.33 12.68
CA ASN A 294 -12.03 14.56 13.44
C ASN A 294 -12.42 16.04 13.54
N ARG A 295 -11.43 16.96 13.63
CA ARG A 295 -11.71 18.40 13.75
C ARG A 295 -12.48 18.92 12.54
N ILE A 296 -12.03 18.59 11.32
CA ILE A 296 -12.67 19.05 10.09
C ILE A 296 -14.05 18.39 9.92
N ARG A 297 -14.18 17.11 10.25
CA ARG A 297 -15.47 16.40 10.22
C ARG A 297 -16.51 17.04 11.14
N GLN A 298 -16.08 17.46 12.33
CA GLN A 298 -16.94 18.11 13.31
C GLN A 298 -17.33 19.52 12.84
N SER A 299 -16.40 20.27 12.23
CA SER A 299 -16.70 21.55 11.59
C SER A 299 -17.66 21.42 10.41
N ILE A 300 -17.47 20.44 9.51
CA ILE A 300 -18.38 20.18 8.38
C ILE A 300 -19.77 19.79 8.91
N ARG A 301 -19.86 18.92 9.93
CA ARG A 301 -21.14 18.58 10.55
C ARG A 301 -21.81 19.79 11.20
N CYS A 302 -21.06 20.67 11.86
CA CYS A 302 -21.59 21.91 12.41
C CYS A 302 -22.03 22.90 11.32
N ILE A 303 -21.33 22.97 10.19
CA ILE A 303 -21.72 23.82 9.06
C ILE A 303 -22.99 23.28 8.40
N VAL A 304 -23.04 21.97 8.15
CA VAL A 304 -24.23 21.31 7.59
C VAL A 304 -25.40 21.40 8.56
N SER A 305 -25.22 21.20 9.87
CA SER A 305 -26.30 21.36 10.84
C SER A 305 -26.73 22.81 11.02
N ARG A 306 -25.83 23.78 10.84
CA ARG A 306 -26.16 25.21 10.82
C ARG A 306 -26.93 25.61 9.57
N HIS A 307 -26.61 25.07 8.40
CA HIS A 307 -27.26 25.44 7.13
C HIS A 307 -28.48 24.58 6.78
N PHE A 308 -28.57 23.35 7.30
CA PHE A 308 -29.69 22.42 7.11
C PHE A 308 -30.40 22.11 8.44
N LYS A 309 -30.77 23.15 9.20
CA LYS A 309 -31.77 22.97 10.26
C LYS A 309 -33.08 22.51 9.60
N ARG A 310 -33.48 21.25 9.83
CA ARG A 310 -34.88 20.85 9.64
C ARG A 310 -35.74 21.71 10.58
N PRO A 311 -36.82 22.36 10.09
CA PRO A 311 -37.79 22.96 10.99
C PRO A 311 -38.41 21.83 11.81
N GLN A 312 -38.20 21.85 13.12
CA GLN A 312 -38.97 21.04 14.05
C GLN A 312 -40.38 21.62 14.03
N TYR A 313 -41.29 20.94 13.33
CA TYR A 313 -42.72 21.21 13.46
C TYR A 313 -43.12 20.82 14.88
N ASP A 314 -43.52 21.84 15.63
CA ASP A 314 -44.16 21.76 16.93
C ASP A 314 -45.54 21.13 16.72
N PHE A 315 -45.65 19.81 16.90
CA PHE A 315 -46.96 19.17 17.02
C PHE A 315 -47.46 19.38 18.45
N ARG A 316 -47.97 20.58 18.70
CA ARG A 316 -49.06 20.77 19.66
C ARG A 316 -50.37 20.51 18.93
N GLN A 317 -50.92 19.33 19.16
CA GLN A 317 -52.34 19.07 19.43
C GLN A 317 -52.49 17.62 19.91
#